data_AF-A0A413HV98-F1
#
_entry.id   AF-A0A413HV98-F1
#
_cell.length_a   1.000
_cell.length_b   1.000
_cell.length_c   1.000
_cell.angle_alpha   90.00
_cell.angle_beta   90.00
_cell.angle_gamma   90.00
#
_symmetry.space_group_name_H-M   'P 1'
#
loop_
_entity.id
_entity.type
_entity.pdbx_description
1 polymer ?
#
loop_
_entity_poly.entity_id
_entity_poly.type
_entity_poly.pdbx_seq_one_letter_code
_entity_poly.pdbx_strand_id
1 'polypeptide(L)'
;MKEMYSPAILASYATFKELYNEGKYRSPYQILAEFIKYIVLTENTYSFSLVKMKQDLKRVFGFELPTAVIKTAVKGIDGITRETATSGYVVNNKQLIKNAEFASLRRETEVENLELSKLLLDYAHEHHSDQYIQEDALVQDFIAYLIDENSNTKNHDLISEFILKNSDDVRIQESIESIRQGAVLYIGLNYNISETGSLGKDLTLYLDTEILFDLVGYNGISRGQTL
;
A
#
# COMPACT_ATOMS: atom_id res chain seq x y z
N MET A 1 15.34 -10.57 16.27
CA MET A 1 13.92 -10.84 15.99
C MET A 1 13.75 -10.80 14.48
N LYS A 2 13.34 -11.92 13.87
CA LYS A 2 13.06 -11.98 12.44
C LYS A 2 11.77 -11.17 12.21
N GLU A 3 11.77 -10.19 11.31
CA GLU A 3 10.54 -9.44 10.98
C GLU A 3 9.57 -10.41 10.29
N MET A 4 8.45 -10.70 10.95
CA MET A 4 7.42 -11.62 10.44
C MET A 4 6.47 -10.79 9.58
N TYR A 5 6.62 -10.85 8.27
CA TYR A 5 5.68 -10.18 7.36
C TYR A 5 4.47 -11.07 7.22
N SER A 6 3.31 -10.48 7.51
CA SER A 6 2.02 -11.15 7.51
C SER A 6 1.28 -10.78 6.22
N PRO A 7 0.39 -11.65 5.70
CA PRO A 7 -0.61 -11.28 4.70
C PRO A 7 -1.39 -10.00 5.05
N ALA A 8 -1.44 -9.61 6.33
CA ALA A 8 -1.95 -8.32 6.79
C ALA A 8 -1.25 -7.09 6.15
N ILE A 9 0.00 -7.21 5.69
CA ILE A 9 0.72 -6.14 4.99
C ILE A 9 0.13 -5.93 3.59
N LEU A 10 -0.12 -7.01 2.84
CA LEU A 10 -0.80 -6.93 1.54
C LEU A 10 -2.19 -6.31 1.68
N ALA A 11 -2.92 -6.74 2.72
CA ALA A 11 -4.23 -6.17 3.06
C ALA A 11 -4.17 -4.68 3.41
N SER A 12 -3.07 -4.21 3.98
CA SER A 12 -2.89 -2.80 4.30
C SER A 12 -2.79 -1.95 3.03
N TYR A 13 -2.10 -2.44 1.99
CA TYR A 13 -2.04 -1.77 0.69
C TYR A 13 -3.40 -1.79 -0.02
N ALA A 14 -4.05 -2.95 -0.10
CA ALA A 14 -5.39 -3.07 -0.68
C ALA A 14 -6.40 -2.17 0.03
N THR A 15 -6.40 -2.15 1.37
CA THR A 15 -7.24 -1.24 2.18
C THR A 15 -6.97 0.22 1.82
N PHE A 16 -5.70 0.60 1.68
CA PHE A 16 -5.32 1.97 1.33
C PHE A 16 -5.89 2.38 -0.03
N LYS A 17 -5.80 1.48 -1.03
CA LYS A 17 -6.34 1.69 -2.38
C LYS A 17 -7.86 1.84 -2.36
N GLU A 18 -8.56 0.96 -1.64
CA GLU A 18 -10.01 1.00 -1.57
C GLU A 18 -10.51 2.30 -0.91
N LEU A 19 -9.88 2.72 0.20
CA LEU A 19 -10.19 4.01 0.84
C LEU A 19 -9.93 5.19 -0.10
N TYR A 20 -8.86 5.13 -0.90
CA TYR A 20 -8.57 6.17 -1.90
C TYR A 20 -9.66 6.24 -2.97
N ASN A 21 -10.13 5.10 -3.45
CA ASN A 21 -11.17 5.00 -4.47
C ASN A 21 -12.55 5.45 -4.01
N GLU A 22 -12.87 5.37 -2.72
CA GLU A 22 -14.12 5.90 -2.17
C GLU A 22 -14.30 7.41 -2.44
N GLY A 23 -13.21 8.15 -2.72
CA GLY A 23 -13.24 9.57 -3.07
C GLY A 23 -13.64 10.51 -1.92
N LYS A 24 -13.88 9.97 -0.71
CA LYS A 24 -14.23 10.74 0.49
C LYS A 24 -13.03 11.47 1.10
N TYR A 25 -11.83 10.94 0.91
CA TYR A 25 -10.59 11.50 1.43
C TYR A 25 -9.97 12.47 0.42
N ARG A 26 -9.61 13.66 0.89
CA ARG A 26 -9.03 14.74 0.06
C ARG A 26 -7.52 14.62 -0.08
N SER A 27 -6.87 13.81 0.74
CA SER A 27 -5.44 13.57 0.64
C SER A 27 -5.05 12.20 1.19
N PRO A 28 -3.94 11.62 0.70
CA PRO A 28 -3.37 10.38 1.26
C PRO A 28 -3.05 10.46 2.77
N TYR A 29 -2.79 11.67 3.30
CA TYR A 29 -2.60 11.87 4.74
C TYR A 29 -3.86 11.64 5.57
N GLN A 30 -5.05 11.91 5.01
CA GLN A 30 -6.32 11.60 5.68
C GLN A 30 -6.59 10.10 5.71
N ILE A 31 -6.18 9.38 4.66
CA ILE A 31 -6.24 7.91 4.65
C ILE A 31 -5.28 7.37 5.72
N LEU A 32 -4.02 7.82 5.74
CA LEU A 32 -3.05 7.44 6.79
C LEU A 32 -3.57 7.75 8.21
N ALA A 33 -4.33 8.84 8.37
CA ALA A 33 -4.95 9.19 9.64
C ALA A 33 -5.95 8.11 10.13
N GLU A 34 -6.65 7.41 9.24
CA GLU A 34 -7.50 6.27 9.60
C GLU A 34 -6.69 5.10 10.18
N PHE A 35 -5.54 4.77 9.58
CA PHE A 35 -4.63 3.73 10.10
C PHE A 35 -4.10 4.11 11.49
N ILE A 36 -3.73 5.37 11.70
CA ILE A 36 -3.27 5.87 13.01
C ILE A 36 -4.40 5.81 14.04
N LYS A 37 -5.61 6.29 13.71
CA LYS A 37 -6.79 6.20 14.58
C LYS A 37 -7.08 4.75 14.96
N TYR A 38 -6.97 3.83 14.01
CA TYR A 38 -7.18 2.42 14.25
C TYR A 38 -6.23 1.87 15.32
N ILE A 39 -4.92 2.14 15.22
CA ILE A 39 -3.92 1.74 16.23
C ILE A 39 -4.29 2.31 17.60
N VAL A 40 -4.54 3.62 17.65
CA VAL A 40 -4.82 4.33 18.91
C VAL A 40 -6.05 3.74 19.62
N LEU A 41 -7.12 3.49 18.86
CA LEU A 41 -8.37 2.94 19.39
C LEU A 41 -8.24 1.48 19.81
N THR A 42 -7.57 0.65 19.02
CA THR A 42 -7.44 -0.78 19.31
C THR A 42 -6.49 -1.07 20.47
N GLU A 43 -5.43 -0.29 20.60
CA GLU A 43 -4.46 -0.45 21.69
C GLU A 43 -4.82 0.37 22.94
N ASN A 44 -5.96 1.10 22.93
CA ASN A 44 -6.38 2.01 23.99
C ASN A 44 -5.28 3.00 24.40
N THR A 45 -4.59 3.56 23.42
CA THR A 45 -3.45 4.45 23.64
C THR A 45 -3.93 5.85 24.06
N TYR A 46 -3.47 6.33 25.21
CA TYR A 46 -3.79 7.68 25.71
C TYR A 46 -2.75 8.74 25.35
N SER A 47 -1.52 8.32 25.02
CA SER A 47 -0.46 9.20 24.52
C SER A 47 0.58 8.43 23.71
N PHE A 48 1.23 9.10 22.76
CA PHE A 48 2.30 8.49 21.96
C PHE A 48 3.33 9.51 21.49
N SER A 49 4.53 9.02 21.13
CA SER A 49 5.52 9.79 20.37
C SER A 49 5.47 9.40 18.89
N LEU A 50 5.95 10.27 17.99
CA LEU A 50 6.03 9.94 16.56
C LEU A 50 6.92 8.72 16.29
N VAL A 51 7.95 8.51 17.11
CA VAL A 51 8.84 7.35 17.00
C VAL A 51 8.09 6.07 17.36
N LYS A 52 7.28 6.09 18.42
CA LYS A 52 6.45 4.95 18.79
C LYS A 52 5.39 4.67 17.72
N MET A 53 4.70 5.71 17.23
CA MET A 53 3.71 5.55 16.16
C MET A 53 4.32 5.02 14.86
N LYS A 54 5.55 5.43 14.52
CA LYS A 54 6.31 4.85 13.40
C LYS A 54 6.51 3.35 13.58
N GLN A 55 6.91 2.92 14.76
CA GLN A 55 7.10 1.49 15.08
C GLN A 55 5.78 0.72 15.03
N ASP A 56 4.68 1.32 15.49
CA ASP A 56 3.36 0.70 15.48
C ASP A 56 2.80 0.56 14.07
N LEU A 57 2.94 1.59 13.22
CA LEU A 57 2.58 1.52 11.81
C LEU A 57 3.35 0.43 11.07
N LYS A 58 4.67 0.31 11.32
CA LYS A 58 5.48 -0.77 10.75
C LYS A 58 5.00 -2.13 11.23
N ARG A 59 4.79 -2.29 12.55
CA ARG A 59 4.39 -3.57 13.14
C ARG A 59 3.00 -4.04 12.70
N VAL A 60 2.03 -3.13 12.65
CA VAL A 60 0.63 -3.48 12.39
C VAL A 60 0.33 -3.56 10.89
N PHE A 61 0.95 -2.70 10.08
CA PHE A 61 0.58 -2.53 8.67
C PHE A 61 1.77 -2.68 7.70
N GLY A 62 2.99 -2.87 8.19
CA GLY A 62 4.20 -2.89 7.35
C GLY A 62 4.64 -1.51 6.84
N PHE A 63 4.01 -0.42 7.31
CA PHE A 63 4.28 0.93 6.81
C PHE A 63 5.54 1.54 7.45
N GLU A 64 6.57 1.72 6.63
CA GLU A 64 7.84 2.36 6.97
C GLU A 64 7.86 3.85 6.58
N LEU A 65 7.30 4.69 7.43
CA LEU A 65 7.12 6.12 7.16
C LEU A 65 8.06 7.02 7.97
N PRO A 66 8.57 8.13 7.40
CA PRO A 66 9.25 9.19 8.14
C PRO A 66 8.31 9.86 9.14
N THR A 67 8.86 10.27 10.29
CA THR A 67 8.08 10.93 11.34
C THR A 67 7.42 12.23 10.89
N ALA A 68 7.96 12.89 9.85
CA ALA A 68 7.36 14.07 9.24
C ALA A 68 6.00 13.77 8.57
N VAL A 69 5.85 12.64 7.87
CA VAL A 69 4.58 12.21 7.26
C VAL A 69 3.56 11.88 8.35
N ILE A 70 3.99 11.12 9.35
CA ILE A 70 3.14 10.76 10.48
C ILE A 70 2.66 12.03 11.19
N LYS A 71 3.56 12.99 11.42
CA LYS A 71 3.22 14.30 11.99
C LYS A 71 2.17 15.05 11.16
N THR A 72 2.27 15.02 9.84
CA THR A 72 1.29 15.66 8.96
C THR A 72 -0.07 14.99 9.04
N ALA A 73 -0.13 13.65 9.02
CA ALA A 73 -1.39 12.91 9.15
C ALA A 73 -2.06 13.13 10.51
N VAL A 74 -1.29 13.10 11.61
CA VAL A 74 -1.83 13.25 12.97
C VAL A 74 -2.50 14.62 13.19
N LYS A 75 -2.01 15.69 12.55
CA LYS A 75 -2.60 17.03 12.67
C LYS A 75 -4.07 17.10 12.24
N GLY A 76 -4.51 16.21 11.37
CA GLY A 76 -5.90 16.15 10.88
C GLY A 76 -6.83 15.30 11.72
N ILE A 77 -6.36 14.71 12.83
CA ILE A 77 -7.15 13.79 13.65
C ILE A 77 -7.80 14.52 14.82
N ASP A 78 -9.13 14.59 14.82
CA ASP A 78 -9.90 15.08 15.96
C ASP A 78 -9.65 14.22 17.20
N GLY A 79 -9.47 14.87 18.34
CA GLY A 79 -9.16 14.19 19.61
C GLY A 79 -7.69 13.85 19.82
N ILE A 80 -6.78 14.18 18.88
CA ILE A 80 -5.34 14.06 19.12
C ILE A 80 -4.71 15.46 19.15
N THR A 81 -4.00 15.76 20.24
CA THR A 81 -3.36 17.07 20.44
C THR A 81 -1.89 16.90 20.76
N ARG A 82 -1.05 17.83 20.30
CA ARG A 82 0.37 17.82 20.62
C ARG A 82 0.61 18.41 22.00
N GLU A 83 1.33 17.67 22.84
CA GLU A 83 1.79 18.14 24.14
C GLU A 83 3.05 19.02 23.96
N THR A 84 2.95 20.27 24.38
CA THR A 84 4.00 21.29 24.18
C THR A 84 5.25 21.01 25.01
N ALA A 85 5.12 20.37 26.17
CA ALA A 85 6.22 20.10 27.10
C ALA A 85 7.10 18.91 26.69
N THR A 86 6.51 17.85 26.15
CA THR A 86 7.20 16.57 25.88
C THR A 86 7.41 16.30 24.39
N SER A 87 6.84 17.14 23.52
CA SER A 87 6.70 16.86 22.07
C SER A 87 5.96 15.55 21.74
N GLY A 88 5.26 14.96 22.72
CA GLY A 88 4.34 13.84 22.54
C GLY A 88 2.96 14.27 22.04
N TYR A 89 2.08 13.31 21.84
CA TYR A 89 0.67 13.51 21.52
C TYR A 89 -0.19 12.90 22.61
N VAL A 90 -1.24 13.62 22.99
CA VAL A 90 -2.25 13.17 23.95
C VAL A 90 -3.54 12.89 23.19
N VAL A 91 -4.19 11.80 23.56
CA VAL A 91 -5.38 11.27 22.91
C VAL A 91 -6.59 11.42 23.83
N ASN A 92 -7.63 12.04 23.31
CA ASN A 92 -8.96 12.05 23.89
C ASN A 92 -9.85 11.03 23.16
N ASN A 93 -9.90 9.80 23.70
CA ASN A 93 -10.68 8.71 23.12
C ASN A 93 -12.18 9.02 22.97
N LYS A 94 -12.74 9.98 23.72
CA LYS A 94 -14.15 10.38 23.58
C LYS A 94 -14.43 11.19 22.31
N GLN A 95 -13.41 11.85 21.76
CA GLN A 95 -13.50 12.63 20.52
C GLN A 95 -13.09 11.82 19.29
N LEU A 96 -12.43 10.68 19.48
CA LEU A 96 -12.09 9.79 18.39
C LEU A 96 -13.33 9.03 17.92
N ILE A 97 -13.73 9.31 16.68
CA ILE A 97 -14.81 8.56 16.02
C ILE A 97 -14.20 7.33 15.36
N LYS A 98 -14.67 6.16 15.79
CA LYS A 98 -14.32 4.89 15.14
C LYS A 98 -14.88 4.88 13.72
N ASN A 99 -14.00 4.62 12.75
CA ASN A 99 -14.41 4.40 11.38
C ASN A 99 -14.78 2.91 11.19
N ALA A 100 -16.08 2.63 11.21
CA ALA A 100 -16.59 1.26 11.04
C ALA A 100 -16.31 0.72 9.63
N GLU A 101 -16.39 1.59 8.61
CA GLU A 101 -16.09 1.26 7.22
C GLU A 101 -14.63 0.85 7.05
N PHE A 102 -13.69 1.64 7.58
CA PHE A 102 -12.27 1.27 7.62
C PHE A 102 -12.05 -0.13 8.24
N ALA A 103 -12.70 -0.40 9.37
CA ALA A 103 -12.53 -1.67 10.07
C ALA A 103 -13.14 -2.87 9.33
N SER A 104 -14.22 -2.65 8.57
CA SER A 104 -14.82 -3.68 7.71
C SER A 104 -13.96 -3.94 6.49
N LEU A 105 -13.57 -2.88 5.77
CA LEU A 105 -12.74 -2.96 4.57
C LEU A 105 -11.39 -3.63 4.85
N ARG A 106 -10.77 -3.30 5.99
CA ARG A 106 -9.55 -3.98 6.43
C ARG A 106 -9.77 -5.48 6.62
N ARG A 107 -10.88 -5.87 7.24
CA ARG A 107 -11.16 -7.30 7.48
C ARG A 107 -11.40 -8.04 6.16
N GLU A 108 -12.15 -7.43 5.25
CA GLU A 108 -12.43 -8.00 3.92
C GLU A 108 -11.14 -8.22 3.14
N THR A 109 -10.31 -7.18 3.02
CA THR A 109 -9.01 -7.28 2.35
C THR A 109 -8.05 -8.23 3.06
N GLU A 110 -8.10 -8.37 4.40
CA GLU A 110 -7.31 -9.38 5.12
C GLU A 110 -7.70 -10.81 4.74
N VAL A 111 -9.01 -11.09 4.61
CA VAL A 111 -9.49 -12.41 4.18
C VAL A 111 -9.05 -12.71 2.75
N GLU A 112 -9.26 -11.77 1.82
CA GLU A 112 -8.85 -11.93 0.42
C GLU A 112 -7.34 -12.16 0.27
N ASN A 113 -6.53 -11.41 1.02
CA ASN A 113 -5.08 -11.54 0.93
C ASN A 113 -4.55 -12.82 1.60
N LEU A 114 -5.24 -13.34 2.61
CA LEU A 114 -4.95 -14.66 3.17
C LEU A 114 -5.23 -15.76 2.14
N GLU A 115 -6.34 -15.65 1.40
CA GLU A 115 -6.66 -16.58 0.32
C GLU A 115 -5.64 -16.50 -0.82
N LEU A 116 -5.25 -15.29 -1.26
CA LEU A 116 -4.21 -15.10 -2.28
C LEU A 116 -2.87 -15.70 -1.85
N SER A 117 -2.45 -15.45 -0.60
CA SER A 117 -1.21 -15.99 -0.05
C SER A 117 -1.25 -17.52 0.01
N LYS A 118 -2.41 -18.10 0.36
CA LYS A 118 -2.60 -19.54 0.37
C LYS A 118 -2.50 -20.14 -1.02
N LEU A 119 -3.12 -19.50 -2.03
CA LEU A 119 -3.02 -19.96 -3.43
C LEU A 119 -1.58 -19.97 -3.92
N LEU A 120 -0.77 -18.96 -3.57
CA LEU A 120 0.65 -18.94 -3.88
C LEU A 120 1.40 -20.10 -3.20
N LEU A 121 1.13 -20.35 -1.91
CA LEU A 121 1.77 -21.44 -1.16
C LEU A 121 1.40 -22.82 -1.72
N ASP A 122 0.12 -23.03 -2.02
CA ASP A 122 -0.39 -24.27 -2.61
C ASP A 122 0.26 -24.50 -3.99
N TYR A 123 0.31 -23.45 -4.84
CA TYR A 123 1.01 -23.50 -6.13
C TYR A 123 2.50 -23.87 -5.99
N ALA A 124 3.17 -23.25 -5.03
CA ALA A 124 4.58 -23.49 -4.75
C ALA A 124 4.83 -24.94 -4.33
N HIS A 125 3.99 -25.50 -3.46
CA HIS A 125 4.10 -26.90 -3.03
C HIS A 125 3.77 -27.91 -4.14
N GLU A 126 2.82 -27.60 -5.02
CA GLU A 126 2.42 -28.50 -6.11
C GLU A 126 3.46 -28.52 -7.25
N HIS A 127 3.98 -27.36 -7.63
CA HIS A 127 4.82 -27.22 -8.83
C HIS A 127 6.33 -27.13 -8.56
N HIS A 128 6.73 -26.89 -7.31
CA HIS A 128 8.14 -26.78 -6.90
C HIS A 128 8.46 -27.72 -5.72
N SER A 129 7.81 -28.88 -5.66
CA SER A 129 7.94 -29.88 -4.57
C SER A 129 9.37 -30.39 -4.32
N ASP A 130 10.24 -30.32 -5.33
CA ASP A 130 11.65 -30.70 -5.22
C ASP A 130 12.51 -29.64 -4.51
N GLN A 131 11.98 -28.43 -4.32
CA GLN A 131 12.65 -27.32 -3.63
C GLN A 131 12.09 -27.16 -2.22
N TYR A 132 12.98 -26.99 -1.24
CA TYR A 132 12.54 -26.61 0.10
C TYR A 132 12.07 -25.14 0.10
N ILE A 133 10.77 -24.95 0.34
CA ILE A 133 10.12 -23.65 0.37
C ILE A 133 9.97 -23.21 1.83
N GLN A 134 10.55 -22.05 2.15
CA GLN A 134 10.25 -21.38 3.41
C GLN A 134 9.06 -20.46 3.20
N GLU A 135 7.88 -20.87 3.66
CA GLU A 135 6.61 -20.17 3.45
C GLU A 135 6.71 -18.67 3.81
N ASP A 136 7.24 -18.36 5.00
CA ASP A 136 7.45 -16.98 5.44
C ASP A 136 8.30 -16.18 4.44
N ALA A 137 9.37 -16.79 3.90
CA ALA A 137 10.25 -16.12 2.94
C ALA A 137 9.57 -15.95 1.58
N LEU A 138 8.72 -16.90 1.17
CA LEU A 138 7.95 -16.78 -0.06
C LEU A 138 6.91 -15.66 0.02
N VAL A 139 6.20 -15.54 1.13
CA VAL A 139 5.24 -14.43 1.35
C VAL A 139 5.96 -13.08 1.38
N GLN A 140 7.16 -13.02 1.96
CA GLN A 140 8.01 -11.81 1.95
C GLN A 140 8.43 -11.40 0.55
N ASP A 141 8.94 -12.37 -0.21
CA ASP A 141 9.37 -12.15 -1.59
C ASP A 141 8.18 -11.76 -2.46
N PHE A 142 6.98 -12.28 -2.17
CA PHE A 142 5.75 -11.90 -2.85
C PHE A 142 5.34 -10.46 -2.55
N ILE A 143 5.39 -10.03 -1.28
CA ILE A 143 5.18 -8.62 -0.92
C ILE A 143 6.19 -7.72 -1.65
N ALA A 144 7.47 -8.09 -1.65
CA ALA A 144 8.51 -7.33 -2.34
C ALA A 144 8.25 -7.25 -3.86
N TYR A 145 7.88 -8.37 -4.49
CA TYR A 145 7.54 -8.44 -5.91
C TYR A 145 6.34 -7.57 -6.29
N LEU A 146 5.29 -7.55 -5.46
CA LEU A 146 4.11 -6.73 -5.70
C LEU A 146 4.37 -5.23 -5.49
N ILE A 147 5.39 -4.86 -4.73
CA ILE A 147 5.80 -3.46 -4.56
C ILE A 147 6.75 -3.03 -5.69
N ASP A 148 7.68 -3.91 -6.07
CA ASP A 148 8.64 -3.71 -7.16
C ASP A 148 8.84 -5.02 -7.91
N GLU A 149 8.28 -5.08 -9.13
CA GLU A 149 8.40 -6.25 -9.99
C GLU A 149 9.86 -6.57 -10.35
N ASN A 150 10.78 -5.59 -10.29
CA ASN A 150 12.20 -5.81 -10.56
C ASN A 150 12.98 -6.26 -9.31
N SER A 151 12.29 -6.52 -8.20
CA SER A 151 12.93 -7.00 -6.99
C SER A 151 13.62 -8.35 -7.24
N ASN A 152 14.95 -8.37 -7.08
CA ASN A 152 15.78 -9.56 -7.29
C ASN A 152 15.71 -10.48 -6.06
N THR A 153 14.52 -11.04 -5.81
CA THR A 153 14.24 -11.92 -4.66
C THR A 153 14.49 -13.38 -5.02
N LYS A 154 14.66 -14.24 -4.00
CA LYS A 154 14.97 -15.66 -4.22
C LYS A 154 13.85 -16.38 -4.97
N ASN A 155 12.60 -16.05 -4.65
CA ASN A 155 11.43 -16.72 -5.20
C ASN A 155 10.81 -15.98 -6.40
N HIS A 156 11.53 -15.02 -7.00
CA HIS A 156 11.03 -14.16 -8.08
C HIS A 156 10.43 -14.93 -9.26
N ASP A 157 11.13 -15.97 -9.75
CA ASP A 157 10.69 -16.76 -10.90
C ASP A 157 9.41 -17.54 -10.58
N LEU A 158 9.34 -18.15 -9.39
CA LEU A 158 8.16 -18.88 -8.92
C LEU A 158 6.95 -17.96 -8.79
N ILE A 159 7.14 -16.78 -8.20
CA ILE A 159 6.08 -15.76 -8.07
C ILE A 159 5.60 -15.31 -9.45
N SER A 160 6.53 -15.00 -10.36
CA SER A 160 6.21 -14.60 -11.73
C SER A 160 5.42 -15.68 -12.46
N GLU A 161 5.82 -16.95 -12.31
CA GLU A 161 5.12 -18.10 -12.88
C GLU A 161 3.69 -18.22 -12.32
N PHE A 162 3.53 -18.13 -11.00
CA PHE A 162 2.21 -18.14 -10.34
C PHE A 162 1.28 -17.06 -10.91
N ILE A 163 1.77 -15.83 -11.05
CA ILE A 163 0.96 -14.71 -11.58
C ILE A 163 0.58 -14.97 -13.04
N LEU A 164 1.52 -15.43 -13.87
CA LEU A 164 1.27 -15.74 -15.28
C LEU A 164 0.25 -16.87 -15.45
N LYS A 165 0.32 -17.92 -14.63
CA LYS A 165 -0.64 -19.04 -14.65
C LYS A 165 -2.05 -18.62 -14.27
N ASN A 166 -2.19 -17.57 -13.46
CA ASN A 166 -3.45 -17.03 -13.02
C ASN A 166 -3.85 -15.75 -13.79
N SER A 167 -3.25 -15.50 -14.96
CA SER A 167 -3.53 -14.29 -15.77
C SER A 167 -4.98 -14.20 -16.25
N ASP A 168 -5.65 -15.34 -16.41
CA ASP A 168 -7.07 -15.40 -16.81
C ASP A 168 -8.04 -15.40 -15.61
N ASP A 169 -7.57 -15.58 -14.37
CA ASP A 169 -8.45 -15.49 -13.17
C ASP A 169 -8.59 -14.03 -12.74
N VAL A 170 -9.70 -13.43 -13.15
CA VAL A 170 -10.05 -12.04 -12.86
C VAL A 170 -9.94 -11.70 -11.37
N ARG A 171 -10.34 -12.59 -10.47
CA ARG A 171 -10.34 -12.30 -9.03
C ARG A 171 -8.92 -12.20 -8.48
N ILE A 172 -8.04 -13.09 -8.93
CA ILE A 172 -6.63 -13.09 -8.53
C ILE A 172 -5.94 -11.84 -9.08
N GLN A 173 -6.17 -11.52 -10.35
CA GLN A 173 -5.61 -10.32 -10.99
C GLN A 173 -6.09 -9.03 -10.32
N GLU A 174 -7.39 -8.92 -10.00
CA GLU A 174 -7.94 -7.76 -9.29
C GLU A 174 -7.33 -7.60 -7.89
N SER A 175 -7.12 -8.70 -7.17
CA SER A 175 -6.48 -8.67 -5.85
C SER A 175 -5.02 -8.18 -5.95
N ILE A 176 -4.25 -8.75 -6.89
CA ILE A 176 -2.86 -8.35 -7.17
C ILE A 176 -2.78 -6.86 -7.52
N GLU A 177 -3.64 -6.39 -8.43
CA GLU A 177 -3.63 -4.99 -8.86
C GLU A 177 -4.10 -4.03 -7.75
N SER A 178 -5.06 -4.45 -6.93
CA SER A 178 -5.48 -3.67 -5.76
C SER A 178 -4.32 -3.43 -4.80
N ILE A 179 -3.51 -4.47 -4.53
CA ILE A 179 -2.32 -4.36 -3.69
C ILE A 179 -1.27 -3.45 -4.35
N ARG A 180 -0.97 -3.65 -5.64
CA ARG A 180 0.04 -2.87 -6.38
C ARG A 180 -0.30 -1.37 -6.38
N GLN A 181 -1.54 -1.04 -6.74
CA GLN A 181 -2.02 0.34 -6.72
C GLN A 181 -1.96 0.95 -5.31
N GLY A 182 -2.32 0.17 -4.29
CA GLY A 182 -2.18 0.57 -2.89
C GLY A 182 -0.74 0.85 -2.47
N ALA A 183 0.19 0.00 -2.90
CA ALA A 183 1.62 0.17 -2.67
C ALA A 183 2.14 1.43 -3.35
N VAL A 184 1.73 1.71 -4.60
CA VAL A 184 2.09 2.95 -5.32
C VAL A 184 1.58 4.19 -4.58
N LEU A 185 0.35 4.19 -4.09
CA LEU A 185 -0.21 5.29 -3.30
C LEU A 185 0.57 5.52 -1.99
N TYR A 186 0.91 4.44 -1.30
CA TYR A 186 1.74 4.47 -0.10
C TYR A 186 3.16 5.00 -0.40
N ILE A 187 3.79 4.55 -1.49
CA ILE A 187 5.09 5.04 -1.95
C ILE A 187 5.01 6.54 -2.23
N GLY A 188 3.99 7.00 -2.95
CA GLY A 188 3.76 8.42 -3.24
C GLY A 188 3.64 9.27 -1.97
N LEU A 189 2.97 8.77 -0.93
CA LEU A 189 2.93 9.41 0.39
C LEU A 189 4.33 9.54 1.02
N ASN A 190 5.18 8.51 0.82
CA ASN A 190 6.53 8.44 1.37
C ASN A 190 7.53 9.35 0.63
N TYR A 191 7.36 9.54 -0.68
CA TYR A 191 8.25 10.38 -1.51
C TYR A 191 7.82 11.84 -1.59
N ASN A 192 6.56 12.19 -1.30
CA ASN A 192 6.07 13.58 -1.23
C ASN A 192 6.74 14.47 -0.14
N ILE A 193 7.80 13.98 0.52
CA ILE A 193 8.51 14.65 1.62
C ILE A 193 9.80 15.31 1.14
N SER A 194 10.35 14.96 -0.03
CA SER A 194 11.50 15.69 -0.57
C SER A 194 11.12 17.04 -1.19
N GLU A 195 9.83 17.28 -1.49
CA GLU A 195 9.37 18.47 -2.22
C GLU A 195 8.19 19.20 -1.54
N THR A 196 8.22 19.33 -0.21
CA THR A 196 7.46 20.40 0.47
C THR A 196 8.26 21.71 0.57
N GLY A 197 9.15 21.94 -0.40
CA GLY A 197 9.40 23.27 -0.95
C GLY A 197 8.69 23.30 -2.31
N SER A 198 8.05 24.41 -2.67
CA SER A 198 7.45 24.61 -3.99
C SER A 198 8.28 23.96 -5.09
N LEU A 199 7.65 23.39 -6.13
CA LEU A 199 8.31 22.96 -7.36
C LEU A 199 9.10 24.14 -7.93
N GLY A 200 10.33 24.32 -7.48
CA GLY A 200 11.12 25.54 -7.69
C GLY A 200 11.77 25.56 -9.06
N LYS A 201 11.48 24.55 -9.88
CA LYS A 201 11.98 24.35 -11.23
C LYS A 201 10.85 23.78 -12.08
N ASP A 202 10.82 24.23 -13.33
CA ASP A 202 9.86 23.77 -14.32
C ASP A 202 9.93 22.24 -14.48
N LEU A 203 8.78 21.58 -14.33
CA LEU A 203 8.64 20.18 -14.66
C LEU A 203 8.76 20.01 -16.18
N THR A 204 9.89 19.48 -16.64
CA THR A 204 10.07 19.12 -18.05
C THR A 204 9.84 17.62 -18.20
N LEU A 205 8.67 17.25 -18.74
CA LEU A 205 8.33 15.87 -19.07
C LEU A 205 8.83 15.55 -20.47
N TYR A 206 9.69 14.55 -20.59
CA TYR A 206 10.04 13.95 -21.86
C TYR A 206 9.11 12.76 -22.09
N LEU A 207 8.19 12.92 -23.02
CA LEU A 207 7.29 11.86 -23.45
C LEU A 207 7.79 11.29 -24.76
N ASP A 208 7.66 9.97 -24.92
CA ASP A 208 7.87 9.34 -26.23
C ASP A 208 6.85 9.88 -27.24
N THR A 209 7.29 10.01 -28.49
CA THR A 209 6.46 10.55 -29.58
C THR A 209 5.17 9.78 -29.79
N GLU A 210 5.14 8.48 -29.46
CA GLU A 210 3.94 7.64 -29.55
C GLU A 210 2.85 8.07 -28.55
N ILE A 211 3.24 8.42 -27.32
CA ILE A 211 2.33 8.96 -26.29
C ILE A 211 1.76 10.31 -26.76
N LEU A 212 2.60 11.15 -27.39
CA LEU A 212 2.17 12.42 -27.96
C LEU A 212 1.22 12.24 -29.15
N PHE A 213 1.48 11.27 -30.03
CA PHE A 213 0.58 10.96 -31.14
C PHE A 213 -0.75 10.37 -30.68
N ASP A 214 -0.76 9.59 -29.60
CA ASP A 214 -1.98 9.06 -28.99
C ASP A 214 -2.83 10.17 -28.37
N LEU A 215 -2.19 11.04 -27.56
CA LEU A 215 -2.84 12.19 -26.92
C LEU A 215 -3.49 13.16 -27.91
N VAL A 216 -2.91 13.30 -29.11
CA VAL A 216 -3.41 14.20 -30.16
C VAL A 216 -4.30 13.46 -31.17
N GLY A 217 -4.57 12.16 -30.95
CA GLY A 217 -5.49 11.37 -31.77
C GLY A 217 -4.96 11.02 -33.16
N TYR A 218 -3.64 11.03 -33.35
CA TYR A 218 -2.98 10.64 -34.60
C TYR A 218 -2.86 9.12 -34.78
N ASN A 219 -3.17 8.33 -33.75
CA ASN A 219 -3.14 6.87 -33.80
C ASN A 219 -4.37 6.22 -34.48
N GLY A 220 -4.90 6.82 -35.56
CA GLY A 220 -5.94 6.14 -36.33
C GLY A 220 -6.57 6.91 -37.48
N ILE A 221 -5.93 6.92 -38.65
CA ILE A 221 -6.61 6.62 -39.92
C ILE A 221 -5.66 5.81 -40.82
N SER A 222 -5.69 4.49 -40.71
CA SER A 222 -5.19 3.64 -41.78
C SER A 222 -6.21 3.68 -42.94
N ARG A 223 -5.98 4.56 -43.92
CA ARG A 223 -6.67 4.41 -45.22
C ARG A 223 -6.01 3.28 -45.99
N GLY A 224 -6.49 2.07 -45.75
CA GLY A 224 -6.39 0.98 -46.72
C GLY A 224 -7.49 1.11 -47.78
N GLN A 225 -7.09 0.96 -49.04
CA GLN A 225 -7.87 0.58 -50.23
C GLN A 225 -8.72 1.64 -50.96
N THR A 226 -8.17 2.19 -52.05
CA THR A 226 -8.66 2.20 -53.46
C THR A 226 -7.74 3.18 -54.22
N LEU A 227 -7.08 2.89 -55.35
CA LEU A 227 -7.21 1.92 -56.46
C LEU A 227 -5.83 1.38 -56.84
#